data_AF-A0A4R7V204-F1
#
_entry.id   AF-A0A4R7V204-F1
#
_cell.length_a   1.000
_cell.length_b   1.000
_cell.length_c   1.000
_cell.angle_alpha   90.00
_cell.angle_beta   90.00
_cell.angle_gamma   90.00
#
_symmetry.space_group_name_H-M   'P 1'
#
loop_
_entity.id
_entity.type
_entity.pdbx_description
1 polymer ?
#
loop_
_entity_poly.entity_id
_entity_poly.type
_entity_poly.pdbx_seq_one_letter_code
_entity_poly.pdbx_strand_id
1 'polypeptide(L)' 'MSQEAAADMPNRPRVWLVGRVGTTPDPADLPPVRDTRMRTWVPGTDGIYHSADGWHHATWTELHTRYDLVEVA' A
#
# COMPACT_ATOMS: atom_id res chain seq x y z
N MET A 1 -21.73 27.32 -13.70
CA MET A 1 -21.92 26.10 -12.89
C MET A 1 -21.26 24.96 -13.64
N SER A 2 -19.94 24.79 -13.46
CA SER A 2 -19.19 23.70 -14.10
C SER A 2 -19.11 22.56 -13.10
N GLN A 3 -19.94 21.56 -13.32
CA GLN A 3 -19.89 20.30 -12.59
C GLN A 3 -18.78 19.48 -13.26
N GLU A 4 -17.56 19.53 -12.71
CA GLU A 4 -16.57 18.50 -13.01
C GLU A 4 -17.10 17.20 -12.42
N ALA A 5 -17.59 16.32 -13.28
CA ALA A 5 -17.83 14.94 -12.94
C ALA A 5 -16.47 14.31 -12.61
N ALA A 6 -16.06 14.39 -11.35
CA ALA A 6 -15.07 13.49 -10.79
C ALA A 6 -15.69 12.10 -10.93
N ALA A 7 -15.28 11.39 -11.98
CA ALA A 7 -15.69 10.02 -12.20
C ALA A 7 -15.39 9.25 -10.91
N ASP A 8 -16.44 8.74 -10.27
CA ASP A 8 -16.37 7.67 -9.29
C ASP A 8 -15.79 6.45 -10.02
N MET A 9 -14.48 6.50 -10.27
CA MET A 9 -13.76 5.34 -10.75
C MET A 9 -13.78 4.37 -9.59
N PRO A 10 -14.34 3.16 -9.76
CA PRO A 10 -14.32 2.17 -8.70
C PRO A 10 -12.87 2.04 -8.24
N ASN A 11 -12.61 2.24 -6.94
CA ASN A 11 -11.27 2.13 -6.37
C ASN A 11 -10.83 0.68 -6.52
N ARG A 12 -10.28 0.34 -7.70
CA ARG A 12 -9.81 -0.99 -8.00
C ARG A 12 -8.53 -1.17 -7.21
N PRO A 13 -8.42 -2.24 -6.41
CA PRO A 13 -7.24 -2.44 -5.59
C PRO A 13 -6.01 -2.52 -6.50
N ARG A 14 -5.01 -1.71 -6.18
CA ARG A 14 -3.69 -1.74 -6.83
C ARG A 14 -2.91 -2.96 -6.34
N VAL A 15 -2.03 -3.47 -7.19
CA VAL A 15 -1.15 -4.61 -6.86
C VAL A 15 0.28 -4.21 -7.14
N TRP A 16 1.16 -4.46 -6.18
CA TRP A 16 2.60 -4.24 -6.29
C TRP A 16 3.31 -5.58 -6.12
N LEU A 17 4.12 -5.94 -7.11
CA LEU A 17 4.83 -7.22 -7.12
C LEU A 17 6.26 -7.04 -6.60
N VAL A 18 6.75 -8.04 -5.87
CA VAL A 18 8.14 -8.06 -5.43
C VAL A 18 9.05 -8.22 -6.65
N GLY A 19 9.86 -7.19 -6.92
CA GLY A 19 10.75 -7.13 -8.07
C GLY A 19 12.17 -6.80 -7.65
N ARG A 20 13.16 -7.49 -8.23
CA ARG A 20 14.59 -7.28 -7.94
C ARG A 20 15.23 -6.14 -8.74
N VAL A 21 14.44 -5.40 -9.53
CA VAL A 21 14.93 -4.38 -10.47
C VAL A 21 14.24 -3.04 -10.19
N GLY A 22 15.00 -2.12 -9.59
CA GLY A 22 14.61 -0.73 -9.37
C GLY A 22 13.94 -0.47 -8.04
N THR A 23 14.24 0.70 -7.45
CA THR A 23 13.50 1.22 -6.30
C THR A 23 12.10 1.59 -6.79
N THR A 24 11.09 0.77 -6.48
CA THR A 24 9.71 1.21 -6.66
C THR A 24 9.50 2.40 -5.72
N PRO A 25 9.16 3.60 -6.23
CA PRO A 25 8.92 4.74 -5.37
C PRO A 25 7.73 4.44 -4.45
N ASP A 26 7.77 5.06 -3.28
CA ASP A 26 6.68 5.00 -2.32
C ASP A 26 5.39 5.59 -2.94
N PRO A 27 4.24 4.93 -2.81
CA PRO A 27 2.97 5.49 -3.27
C PRO A 27 2.68 6.77 -2.50
N ALA A 28 2.48 7.88 -3.21
CA ALA A 28 2.26 9.20 -2.59
C ALA A 28 1.06 9.24 -1.61
N ASP A 29 0.08 8.37 -1.81
CA ASP A 29 -1.13 8.26 -0.98
C ASP A 29 -0.99 7.25 0.18
N LEU A 30 0.12 6.49 0.22
CA LEU A 30 0.43 5.48 1.25
C LEU A 30 -0.78 4.60 1.62
N PRO A 31 -1.39 3.85 0.68
CA PRO A 31 -2.63 3.16 0.98
C PRO A 31 -2.41 1.95 1.90
N PRO A 32 -3.42 1.53 2.68
CA PRO A 32 -3.34 0.27 3.41
C PRO A 32 -3.21 -0.92 2.43
N VAL A 33 -2.38 -1.89 2.79
CA VAL A 33 -2.04 -3.04 1.92
C VAL A 33 -2.09 -4.36 2.66
N ARG A 34 -2.31 -5.45 1.91
CA ARG A 34 -2.20 -6.82 2.39
C ARG A 34 -1.08 -7.55 1.68
N ASP A 35 -0.27 -8.28 2.44
CA ASP A 35 0.85 -9.06 1.91
C ASP A 35 0.46 -10.50 1.51
N THR A 36 1.41 -11.23 0.91
CA THR A 36 1.25 -12.64 0.52
C THR A 36 1.02 -13.60 1.68
N ARG A 37 1.25 -13.17 2.94
CA ARG A 37 0.94 -13.91 4.16
C ARG A 37 -0.41 -13.53 4.75
N MET A 38 -1.22 -12.78 4.00
CA MET A 38 -2.54 -12.29 4.40
C MET A 38 -2.52 -11.31 5.57
N ARG A 39 -1.36 -10.74 5.90
CA ARG A 39 -1.27 -9.69 6.94
C ARG A 39 -1.60 -8.34 6.32
N THR A 40 -2.44 -7.60 7.02
CA THR A 40 -2.83 -6.24 6.64
C THR A 40 -1.93 -5.22 7.34
N TRP A 41 -1.51 -4.22 6.58
CA TRP A 41 -0.59 -3.16 6.96
C TRP A 41 -1.28 -1.81 6.74
N VAL A 42 -1.23 -0.95 7.75
CA VAL A 42 -1.82 0.39 7.72
C VAL A 42 -0.70 1.42 7.81
N PRO A 43 -0.70 2.46 6.97
CA PRO A 43 0.29 3.54 7.04
C PRO A 43 0.19 4.30 8.37
N GLY A 44 1.32 4.50 9.03
CA GLY A 44 1.49 5.42 10.14
C GLY A 44 1.90 6.81 9.65
N THR A 45 1.64 7.83 10.48
CA THR A 45 2.06 9.23 10.19
C THR A 45 3.57 9.43 10.25
N ASP A 46 4.30 8.44 10.75
CA ASP A 46 5.76 8.37 10.85
C ASP A 46 6.41 7.77 9.59
N GLY A 47 5.61 7.41 8.57
CA GLY A 47 6.10 6.75 7.36
C GLY A 47 6.39 5.26 7.55
N ILE A 48 5.92 4.67 8.66
CA ILE A 48 6.05 3.25 8.96
C ILE A 48 4.68 2.60 8.81
N TYR A 49 4.64 1.43 8.17
CA TYR A 49 3.44 0.61 8.14
C TYR A 49 3.38 -0.27 9.39
N HIS A 50 2.22 -0.30 10.02
CA HIS A 50 1.94 -1.15 11.17
C HIS A 50 1.01 -2.30 10.78
N SER A 51 1.30 -3.50 11.28
CA SER A 51 0.38 -4.62 11.14
C SER A 51 -0.88 -4.39 11.97
N ALA A 52 -2.00 -4.99 11.55
CA ALA A 52 -3.26 -4.95 12.32
C ALA A 52 -3.11 -5.48 13.76
N ASP A 53 -2.16 -6.40 13.97
CA ASP A 53 -1.83 -6.94 15.29
C ASP A 53 -0.95 -5.99 16.14
N GLY A 54 -0.39 -4.93 15.54
CA GLY A 54 0.43 -3.91 16.20
C GLY A 54 1.88 -4.31 16.50
N TRP A 55 2.24 -5.57 16.29
CA TRP A 55 3.57 -6.10 16.64
C TRP A 55 4.60 -5.90 15.53
N HIS A 56 4.15 -5.75 14.28
CA HIS A 56 5.03 -5.66 13.14
C HIS A 56 5.01 -4.28 12.51
N HIS A 57 6.21 -3.79 12.24
CA HIS A 57 6.49 -2.43 11.78
C HIS A 57 7.45 -2.56 10.62
N ALA A 58 7.18 -1.91 9.50
CA ALA A 58 8.01 -1.97 8.31
C ALA A 58 7.87 -0.70 7.46
N THR A 59 8.94 -0.27 6.82
CA THR A 59 8.84 0.75 5.76
C THR A 59 8.19 0.18 4.50
N TRP A 60 7.67 1.02 3.61
CA TRP A 60 7.18 0.58 2.29
C TRP A 60 8.24 -0.22 1.53
N THR A 61 9.47 0.28 1.50
CA THR A 61 10.61 -0.38 0.85
C THR A 61 10.80 -1.80 1.38
N GLU A 62 10.70 -2.01 2.69
CA GLU A 62 10.81 -3.35 3.28
C GLU A 62 9.64 -4.26 2.92
N LEU A 63 8.41 -3.74 2.93
CA LEU A 63 7.23 -4.50 2.52
C LEU A 63 7.34 -4.93 1.06
N HIS A 64 7.62 -3.99 0.16
CA HIS A 64 7.74 -4.24 -1.28
C HIS A 64 8.95 -5.11 -1.64
N THR A 65 9.99 -5.15 -0.80
CA THR A 65 11.15 -6.05 -0.98
C THR A 65 10.85 -7.48 -0.56
N ARG A 66 9.98 -7.67 0.43
CA ARG A 66 9.72 -8.99 1.05
C ARG A 66 8.46 -9.66 0.54
N TYR A 67 7.48 -8.89 0.07
CA TYR A 67 6.15 -9.37 -0.24
C TYR A 67 5.58 -8.72 -1.50
N ASP A 68 4.75 -9.47 -2.22
CA ASP A 68 3.75 -8.89 -3.10
C ASP A 68 2.64 -8.26 -2.25
N LEU A 69 2.21 -7.06 -2.61
CA LEU A 69 1.26 -6.25 -1.87
C LEU A 69 0.02 -6.00 -2.71
N VAL A 70 -1.15 -6.06 -2.08
CA VAL A 70 -2.43 -5.71 -2.69
C VAL A 70 -3.08 -4.63 -1.84
N GLU A 71 -3.52 -3.54 -2.46
CA GLU A 71 -4.28 -2.48 -1.81
C GLU A 71 -5.57 -3.06 -1.22
N VAL A 72 -5.91 -2.61 -0.01
CA VAL A 72 -7.19 -2.96 0.64
C VAL A 72 -8.01 -1.69 0.86
N ALA A 73 -9.32 -1.78 0.65
CA ALA A 73 -10.28 -0.68 0.83
C ALA A 73 -10.89 -0.68 2.22
#